data_AF-A0A9E5V7U6-F1
#
_entry.id   AF-A0A9E5V7U6-F1
#
_cell.length_a   1.000
_cell.length_b   1.000
_cell.length_c   1.000
_cell.angle_alpha   90.00
_cell.angle_beta   90.00
_cell.angle_gamma   90.00
#
_symmetry.space_group_name_H-M   'P 1'
#
loop_
_entity.id
_entity.type
_entity.pdbx_description
1 polymer ?
#
loop_
_entity_poly.entity_id
_entity_poly.type
_entity_poly.pdbx_seq_one_letter_code
_entity_poly.pdbx_strand_id
1 'polypeptide(L)' 'MPSKPISSLDELPQTHVARRNFKNSVFHRCLSCFRRGFLVIKAAVLNRLPLPQGSFFPEPWPSLTPQLHVSQITLSTA' A
#
# COMPACT_ATOMS: atom_id res chain seq x y z
N MET A 1 14.94 -19.01 -23.60
CA MET A 1 13.60 -18.42 -23.42
C MET A 1 13.53 -17.86 -22.01
N PRO A 2 13.29 -16.55 -21.79
CA PRO A 2 13.22 -16.03 -20.43
C PRO A 2 11.94 -16.56 -19.75
N SER A 3 12.08 -17.02 -18.51
CA SER A 3 10.98 -17.51 -17.68
C SER A 3 9.99 -16.38 -17.41
N LYS A 4 8.69 -16.67 -17.48
CA LYS A 4 7.65 -15.72 -17.08
C LYS A 4 7.79 -15.41 -15.59
N PRO A 5 7.57 -14.15 -15.16
CA PRO A 5 7.47 -13.85 -13.73
C PRO A 5 6.26 -14.60 -13.17
N ILE A 6 6.52 -15.45 -12.18
CA ILE A 6 5.48 -16.29 -11.59
C ILE A 6 4.77 -15.49 -10.50
N SER A 7 3.43 -15.48 -10.56
CA SER A 7 2.56 -14.62 -9.74
C SER A 7 1.76 -15.46 -8.73
N SER A 8 2.39 -16.48 -8.13
CA SER A 8 1.78 -17.28 -7.07
C SER A 8 2.35 -16.87 -5.70
N LEU A 9 1.50 -16.84 -4.67
CA LEU A 9 1.95 -16.52 -3.31
C LEU A 9 2.84 -17.62 -2.74
N ASP A 10 2.60 -18.88 -3.14
CA ASP A 10 3.32 -20.06 -2.67
C ASP A 10 4.79 -20.09 -3.09
N GLU A 11 5.13 -19.42 -4.18
CA GLU A 11 6.51 -19.33 -4.67
C GLU A 11 7.27 -18.13 -4.10
N LEU A 12 6.60 -17.24 -3.37
CA LEU A 12 7.26 -16.10 -2.73
C LEU A 12 8.11 -16.59 -1.55
N PRO A 13 9.32 -16.02 -1.33
CA PRO A 13 10.14 -16.32 -0.16
C PRO A 13 9.37 -16.13 1.15
N GLN A 14 9.71 -16.88 2.20
CA GLN A 14 9.09 -16.72 3.52
C GLN A 14 9.24 -15.30 4.09
N THR A 15 10.30 -14.59 3.71
CA THR A 15 10.58 -13.21 4.08
C THR A 15 9.80 -12.16 3.28
N HIS A 16 9.05 -12.58 2.25
CA HIS A 16 8.34 -11.66 1.36
C HIS A 16 7.22 -10.91 2.09
N VAL A 17 7.09 -9.60 1.82
CA VAL A 17 6.11 -8.73 2.49
C VAL A 17 4.66 -9.20 2.32
N ALA A 18 4.31 -9.82 1.19
CA ALA A 18 2.97 -10.39 0.98
C ALA A 18 2.64 -11.57 1.90
N ARG A 19 3.64 -12.26 2.46
CA ARG A 19 3.46 -13.31 3.46
C ARG A 19 3.42 -12.77 4.89
N ARG A 20 3.71 -11.47 5.08
CA ARG A 20 3.69 -10.85 6.40
C ARG A 20 2.25 -10.74 6.89
N ASN A 21 1.91 -11.59 7.86
CA ASN A 21 0.64 -11.48 8.58
C ASN A 21 0.66 -10.24 9.47
N PHE A 22 0.09 -9.13 8.99
CA PHE A 22 -0.14 -7.94 9.80
C PHE A 22 -1.18 -8.27 10.89
N LYS A 23 -0.71 -8.61 12.10
CA LYS A 23 -1.56 -8.82 13.28
C LYS A 23 -2.04 -7.52 13.94
N ASN A 24 -1.57 -6.37 13.46
CA ASN A 24 -2.00 -5.09 14.01
C ASN A 24 -3.42 -4.83 13.56
N SER A 25 -4.31 -4.54 14.52
CA SER A 25 -5.65 -4.01 14.28
C SER A 25 -5.50 -2.74 13.44
N VAL A 26 -5.64 -2.89 12.12
CA VAL A 26 -5.74 -1.74 11.24
C VAL A 26 -7.10 -1.15 11.56
N PHE A 27 -7.14 0.08 12.06
CA PHE A 27 -8.40 0.81 12.18
C PHE A 27 -9.11 0.73 10.82
N HIS A 28 -10.20 -0.04 10.78
CA HIS A 28 -10.96 -0.18 9.56
C HIS A 28 -11.47 1.21 9.20
N ARG A 29 -11.09 1.69 8.01
CA ARG A 29 -11.65 2.94 7.50
C ARG A 29 -13.15 2.73 7.30
N CYS A 30 -13.95 3.27 8.20
CA CYS A 30 -15.41 3.23 8.08
C CYS A 30 -15.92 4.01 6.84
N LEU A 31 -15.08 4.89 6.28
CA LEU A 31 -15.38 5.69 5.11
C LEU A 31 -14.27 5.57 4.07
N SER A 32 -14.65 5.36 2.81
CA SER A 32 -13.72 5.54 1.69
C SER A 32 -13.23 6.99 1.65
N CYS A 33 -12.01 7.21 1.13
CA CYS A 33 -11.47 8.57 0.94
C CYS A 33 -12.40 9.42 0.07
N PHE A 34 -13.03 8.82 -0.94
CA PHE A 34 -14.03 9.47 -1.79
C PHE A 34 -15.27 9.91 -0.99
N ARG A 35 -15.85 9.01 -0.18
CA ARG A 35 -17.02 9.33 0.65
C ARG A 35 -16.71 10.42 1.67
N ARG A 36 -15.51 10.38 2.27
CA ARG A 36 -15.03 11.43 3.17
C ARG A 36 -14.95 12.78 2.44
N GLY A 37 -14.33 12.84 1.27
CA GLY A 37 -14.24 14.07 0.46
C GLY A 37 -15.62 14.66 0.14
N PHE A 38 -16.56 13.81 -0.26
CA PHE A 38 -17.93 14.23 -0.54
C PHE A 38 -18.65 14.83 0.68
N LEU A 39 -18.45 14.25 1.87
CA LEU A 39 -19.01 14.80 3.12
C LEU A 39 -18.41 16.16 3.48
N VAL A 40 -17.10 16.33 3.30
CA VAL A 40 -16.42 17.62 3.56
C VAL A 40 -16.98 18.72 2.66
N ILE A 41 -17.14 18.44 1.35
CA ILE A 41 -17.70 19.41 0.40
C ILE A 41 -19.13 19.79 0.80
N LYS A 42 -19.98 18.81 1.10
CA LYS A 42 -21.37 19.08 1.54
C LYS A 42 -21.42 19.90 2.83
N ALA A 43 -20.59 19.56 3.81
CA ALA A 43 -20.51 20.30 5.06
C ALA A 43 -20.09 21.76 4.80
N ALA A 44 -19.11 22.01 3.93
CA ALA A 44 -18.68 23.35 3.58
C ALA A 44 -19.82 24.17 2.94
N VAL A 45 -20.56 23.58 1.99
CA VAL A 45 -21.71 24.23 1.34
C VAL A 45 -22.81 24.57 2.35
N LEU A 46 -23.21 23.61 3.19
CA LEU A 46 -24.28 23.80 4.18
C LEU A 46 -23.94 24.89 5.21
N ASN A 47 -22.66 25.02 5.56
CA ASN A 47 -22.19 26.03 6.52
C ASN A 47 -21.76 27.35 5.87
N ARG A 48 -21.96 27.52 4.55
CA ARG A 48 -21.50 28.69 3.77
C ARG A 48 -19.99 28.98 3.95
N LEU A 49 -19.21 27.92 4.14
CA LEU A 49 -17.76 28.00 4.22
C LEU A 49 -17.16 27.93 2.81
N PRO A 50 -15.96 28.49 2.61
CA PRO A 50 -15.23 28.29 1.35
C PRO A 50 -15.01 26.79 1.10
N LEU A 51 -15.14 26.39 -0.17
CA LEU A 51 -14.87 25.00 -0.55
C LEU A 51 -13.39 24.69 -0.34
N PRO A 52 -13.08 23.49 0.19
CA PRO A 52 -11.69 23.07 0.34
C PRO A 52 -11.02 23.01 -1.03
N GLN A 53 -9.99 23.83 -1.21
CA GLN A 53 -9.09 23.71 -2.35
C GLN A 53 -7.97 22.75 -1.98
N GLY A 54 -7.78 21.73 -2.80
CA GLY A 54 -6.73 20.75 -2.61
C GLY A 54 -6.18 20.29 -3.94
N SER A 55 -4.90 20.00 -3.95
CA SER A 55 -4.21 19.36 -5.05
C SER A 55 -3.93 17.90 -4.69
N PHE A 56 -3.99 17.03 -5.69
CA PHE A 56 -3.54 15.66 -5.53
C PHE A 56 -2.02 15.64 -5.59
N PHE A 57 -1.38 15.37 -4.46
CA PHE A 57 0.05 15.09 -4.40
C PHE A 57 0.23 13.58 -4.30
N PRO A 58 0.68 12.89 -5.36
CA PRO A 58 1.04 11.48 -5.23
C PRO A 58 2.17 11.37 -4.21
N GLU A 59 2.02 10.44 -3.28
CA GLU A 59 3.11 10.10 -2.36
C GLU A 59 4.29 9.58 -3.20
N PRO A 60 5.49 10.16 -3.06
CA PRO A 60 6.63 9.73 -3.85
C PRO A 60 6.91 8.26 -3.56
N TRP A 61 7.26 7.50 -4.61
CA TRP A 61 7.68 6.13 -4.40
C TRP A 61 8.87 6.12 -3.45
N PRO A 62 8.90 5.24 -2.43
CA PRO A 62 10.02 5.19 -1.50
C PRO A 62 11.32 4.98 -2.28
N SER A 63 12.22 5.95 -2.20
CA SER A 63 13.57 5.89 -2.79
C SER A 63 14.50 4.99 -1.99
N LEU A 64 14.14 4.71 -0.73
CA LEU A 64 14.81 3.74 0.11
C LEU A 64 14.40 2.35 -0.36
N THR A 65 15.34 1.63 -0.98
CA THR A 65 15.25 0.18 -1.07
C THR A 65 15.12 -0.36 0.35
N PRO A 66 14.00 -1.04 0.70
CA PRO A 66 13.89 -1.66 2.00
C PRO A 66 15.10 -2.60 2.16
N GLN A 67 15.87 -2.44 3.24
CA GLN A 67 16.95 -3.35 3.56
C GLN A 67 16.34 -4.71 3.89
N LEU A 68 16.16 -5.53 2.87
CA LEU A 68 15.86 -6.94 3.02
C LEU A 68 17.16 -7.58 3.49
N HIS A 69 17.17 -8.07 4.73
CA HIS A 69 18.25 -8.93 5.20
C HIS A 69 18.16 -10.25 4.43
N VAL A 70 18.85 -10.32 3.29
CA VAL A 70 18.89 -11.51 2.45
C VAL A 70 19.88 -12.48 3.08
N SER A 71 19.36 -13.41 3.88
CA SER A 71 20.13 -14.61 4.24
C SER A 71 20.46 -15.33 2.93
N GLN A 72 21.74 -15.49 2.63
CA GLN A 72 22.24 -16.06 1.38
C GLN A 72 21.54 -17.39 1.08
N ILE A 73 20.78 -17.45 -0.02
CA ILE A 73 20.19 -18.69 -0.51
C ILE A 73 21.32 -19.43 -1.23
N THR A 74 21.92 -20.42 -0.55
CA THR A 74 22.80 -21.39 -1.19
C THR A 74 21.95 -22.29 -2.08
N LEU A 75 21.93 -22.00 -3.38
CA LEU A 75 21.40 -22.91 -4.39
C LEU A 75 22.36 -24.12 -4.48
N SER A 76 22.03 -25.21 -3.79
CA SER A 76 22.66 -26.51 -4.01
C SER A 76 22.08 -27.09 -5.30
N THR A 77 22.83 -26.96 -6.39
CA THR A 77 22.60 -27.71 -7.62
C THR A 77 22.87 -29.19 -7.34
N ALA A 78 21.87 -30.04 -7.59
CA ALA A 78 22.01 -31.50 -7.67
C ALA A 78 22.23 -31.91 -9.13
#